data_AF-A0A5R2NFG2-F1
#
_entry.id   AF-A0A5R2NFG2-F1
#
_cell.length_a   1.000
_cell.length_b   1.000
_cell.length_c   1.000
_cell.angle_alpha   90.00
_cell.angle_beta   90.00
_cell.angle_gamma   90.00
#
_symmetry.space_group_name_H-M   'P 1'
#
loop_
_entity.id
_entity.type
_entity.pdbx_description
1 polymer ?
#
loop_
_entity_poly.entity_id
_entity_poly.type
_entity_poly.pdbx_seq_one_letter_code
_entity_poly.pdbx_strand_id
1 'polypeptide(L)'
;MDIETRPWRYELDLIGQKVASDALRDYCIGTVEEAYTGWLRFAVNLIQLEALNRDHPRESLRLEINLYKTLVQTDQLRREVAYAWLSEHHPSDLKEHMEQIVPHSPHWYSIVERVEPTLATLSRYAVGAEGKTHVCSSCGDQPVMDYRLVNRAETMPGVPSLRPASLRGLH
;
A
#
# COMPACT_ATOMS: atom_id res chain seq x y z
N MET A 1 12.52 -16.13 -11.63
CA MET A 1 11.46 -15.39 -10.90
C MET A 1 11.31 -13.99 -11.53
N ASP A 2 10.14 -13.32 -11.54
CA ASP A 2 9.97 -12.01 -12.24
C ASP A 2 10.96 -10.93 -11.74
N ILE A 3 11.37 -11.01 -10.47
CA ILE A 3 12.40 -10.16 -9.87
C ILE A 3 13.74 -10.28 -10.60
N GLU A 4 14.13 -11.49 -11.04
CA GLU A 4 15.41 -11.72 -11.73
C GLU A 4 15.39 -11.20 -13.17
N THR A 5 14.22 -11.22 -13.82
CA THR A 5 14.08 -10.81 -15.22
C THR A 5 13.82 -9.31 -15.35
N ARG A 6 13.23 -8.68 -14.33
CA ARG A 6 12.86 -7.26 -14.31
C ARG A 6 13.15 -6.62 -12.94
N PRO A 7 14.42 -6.61 -12.48
CA PRO A 7 14.78 -6.12 -11.14
C PRO A 7 14.49 -4.62 -10.96
N TRP A 8 14.56 -3.84 -12.05
CA TRP A 8 14.17 -2.42 -12.07
C TRP A 8 12.73 -2.15 -11.61
N ARG A 9 11.86 -3.15 -11.57
CA ARG A 9 10.51 -2.98 -11.04
C ARG A 9 10.48 -2.89 -9.53
N TYR A 10 11.51 -3.34 -8.84
CA TYR A 10 11.56 -3.53 -7.40
C TYR A 10 12.68 -2.72 -6.72
N GLU A 11 13.56 -2.11 -7.51
CA GLU A 11 14.71 -1.34 -7.02
C GLU A 11 14.73 0.07 -7.63
N LEU A 12 14.80 1.09 -6.77
CA LEU A 12 14.77 2.50 -7.16
C LEU A 12 15.96 2.89 -8.03
N ASP A 13 17.16 2.46 -7.66
CA ASP A 13 18.37 2.81 -8.41
C ASP A 13 18.34 2.24 -9.84
N LEU A 14 17.75 1.05 -10.01
CA LEU A 14 17.67 0.38 -11.30
C LEU A 14 16.60 0.99 -12.21
N ILE A 15 15.48 1.48 -11.67
CA ILE A 15 14.50 2.22 -12.50
C ILE A 15 15.05 3.59 -12.91
N GLY A 16 15.82 4.26 -12.04
CA GLY A 16 16.45 5.55 -12.36
C GLY A 16 17.48 5.47 -13.49
N GLN A 17 18.09 4.30 -13.69
CA GLN A 17 19.03 4.04 -14.80
C GLN A 17 18.33 3.73 -16.13
N LYS A 18 17.00 3.55 -16.14
CA LYS A 18 16.24 3.30 -17.36
C LYS A 18 16.17 4.56 -18.23
N VAL A 19 16.31 4.36 -19.53
CA VAL A 19 15.93 5.40 -20.49
C VAL A 19 14.42 5.63 -20.38
N ALA A 20 14.04 6.86 -20.06
CA ALA A 20 12.64 7.27 -20.02
C ALA A 20 11.97 6.99 -21.37
N SER A 21 10.81 6.33 -21.33
CA SER A 21 10.04 5.97 -22.52
C SER A 21 8.57 5.91 -22.16
N ASP A 22 7.69 6.09 -23.15
CA ASP A 22 6.24 6.02 -22.93
C ASP A 22 5.84 4.65 -22.35
N ALA A 23 6.47 3.55 -22.79
CA ALA A 23 6.22 2.23 -22.24
C ALA A 23 6.60 2.09 -20.74
N LEU A 24 7.65 2.78 -20.28
CA LEU A 24 8.02 2.81 -18.86
C LEU A 24 7.02 3.64 -18.06
N ARG A 25 6.60 4.78 -18.62
CA ARG A 25 5.59 5.66 -18.05
C ARG A 25 4.24 4.94 -17.90
N ASP A 26 3.74 4.33 -18.97
CA ASP A 26 2.50 3.54 -18.99
C ASP A 26 2.53 2.40 -17.97
N TYR A 27 3.67 1.70 -17.88
CA TYR A 27 3.86 0.67 -16.86
C TYR A 27 3.75 1.23 -15.44
N CYS A 28 4.36 2.39 -15.17
CA CYS A 28 4.31 3.00 -13.84
C CYS A 28 2.90 3.51 -13.53
N ILE A 29 2.22 4.13 -14.49
CA ILE A 29 0.82 4.59 -14.37
C ILE A 29 -0.08 3.41 -14.03
N GLY A 30 -0.09 2.35 -14.84
CA GLY A 30 -0.93 1.18 -14.58
C GLY A 30 -0.58 0.46 -13.25
N THR A 31 0.66 0.59 -12.78
CA THR A 31 1.05 0.06 -11.47
C THR A 31 0.48 0.87 -10.30
N VAL A 32 0.32 2.20 -10.43
CA VAL A 32 -0.24 3.06 -9.38
C VAL A 32 -1.75 3.24 -9.46
N GLU A 33 -2.36 3.08 -10.65
CA GLU A 33 -3.82 3.15 -10.84
C GLU A 33 -4.56 2.05 -10.10
N GLU A 34 -4.02 0.84 -10.13
CA GLU A 34 -4.69 -0.31 -9.51
C GLU A 34 -4.44 -0.40 -7.99
N ALA A 35 -3.70 0.55 -7.40
CA ALA A 35 -3.01 0.44 -6.10
C ALA A 35 -3.84 -0.15 -4.95
N TYR A 36 -5.16 0.10 -4.90
CA TYR A 36 -6.01 -0.35 -3.80
C TYR A 36 -7.20 -1.23 -4.20
N THR A 37 -7.59 -1.26 -5.47
CA THR A 37 -8.72 -2.10 -5.94
C THR A 37 -8.29 -3.43 -6.56
N GLY A 38 -7.17 -3.46 -7.28
CA GLY A 38 -6.64 -4.69 -7.92
C GLY A 38 -5.84 -5.60 -6.99
N TRP A 39 -5.22 -5.02 -5.95
CA TRP A 39 -4.09 -5.67 -5.25
C TRP A 39 -4.38 -6.21 -3.86
N LEU A 40 -5.59 -6.01 -3.32
CA LEU A 40 -5.97 -6.61 -2.04
C LEU A 40 -5.96 -8.14 -2.11
N ARG A 41 -5.95 -8.76 -3.29
CA ARG A 41 -6.01 -10.22 -3.44
C ARG A 41 -4.93 -10.96 -2.67
N PHE A 42 -3.68 -10.47 -2.66
CA PHE A 42 -2.60 -11.16 -1.96
C PHE A 42 -2.71 -10.97 -0.45
N ALA A 43 -3.04 -9.76 0.01
CA ALA A 43 -3.22 -9.45 1.42
C ALA A 43 -4.45 -10.16 2.03
N VAL A 44 -5.57 -10.18 1.32
CA VAL A 44 -6.81 -10.87 1.72
C VAL A 44 -6.57 -12.37 1.82
N ASN A 45 -5.95 -12.97 0.80
CA ASN A 45 -5.62 -14.40 0.83
C ASN A 45 -4.64 -14.73 1.96
N LEU A 46 -3.64 -13.87 2.20
CA LEU A 46 -2.70 -14.05 3.31
C LEU A 46 -3.43 -14.14 4.66
N ILE A 47 -4.36 -13.23 4.93
CA ILE A 47 -5.13 -13.22 6.19
C ILE A 47 -5.99 -14.48 6.33
N GLN A 48 -6.64 -14.89 5.24
CA GLN A 48 -7.45 -16.12 5.22
C GLN A 48 -6.59 -17.36 5.51
N LEU A 49 -5.41 -17.45 4.89
CA LEU A 49 -4.45 -18.53 5.10
C LEU A 49 -3.88 -18.52 6.53
N GLU A 50 -3.56 -17.35 7.07
CA GLU A 50 -3.07 -17.21 8.45
C GLU A 50 -4.16 -17.58 9.48
N ALA A 51 -5.41 -17.21 9.25
CA ALA A 51 -6.54 -17.66 10.06
C ALA A 51 -6.70 -19.18 9.98
N LEU A 52 -6.72 -19.75 8.77
CA LEU A 52 -6.87 -21.19 8.57
C LEU A 52 -5.73 -21.99 9.23
N ASN A 53 -4.49 -21.54 9.11
CA ASN A 53 -3.35 -22.23 9.72
C ASN A 53 -3.30 -22.08 11.25
N ARG A 54 -3.89 -21.02 11.81
CA ARG A 54 -4.05 -20.86 13.26
C ARG A 54 -5.01 -21.92 13.83
N ASP A 55 -6.12 -22.15 13.13
CA ASP A 55 -7.15 -23.11 13.54
C ASP A 55 -6.74 -24.55 13.20
N HIS A 56 -6.02 -24.74 12.09
CA HIS A 56 -5.62 -26.04 11.55
C HIS A 56 -4.16 -26.03 11.05
N PRO A 57 -3.16 -26.11 11.96
CA PRO A 57 -1.75 -26.00 11.59
C PRO A 57 -1.30 -27.09 10.60
N ARG A 58 -0.73 -26.68 9.46
CA ARG A 58 -0.15 -27.60 8.45
C ARG A 58 1.11 -27.02 7.84
N GLU A 59 2.10 -27.88 7.60
CA GLU A 59 3.34 -27.46 6.94
C GLU A 59 3.10 -26.90 5.52
N SER A 60 2.16 -27.48 4.77
CA SER A 60 1.77 -26.96 3.45
C SER A 60 1.19 -25.55 3.52
N LEU A 61 0.33 -25.26 4.52
CA LEU A 61 -0.23 -23.93 4.74
C LEU A 61 0.85 -22.94 5.15
N ARG A 62 1.82 -23.36 5.97
CA ARG A 62 2.96 -22.52 6.34
C ARG A 62 3.79 -22.08 5.13
N LEU A 63 4.05 -22.99 4.20
CA LEU A 63 4.75 -22.67 2.95
C LEU A 63 3.95 -21.71 2.08
N GLU A 64 2.64 -21.93 1.96
CA GLU A 64 1.75 -21.04 1.21
C GLU A 64 1.68 -19.64 1.83
N ILE A 65 1.59 -19.53 3.16
CA ILE A 65 1.67 -18.26 3.89
C ILE A 65 2.98 -17.53 3.55
N ASN A 66 4.12 -18.22 3.55
CA ASN A 66 5.41 -17.60 3.22
C ASN A 66 5.46 -17.11 1.76
N LEU A 67 4.87 -17.84 0.83
CA LEU A 67 4.71 -17.40 -0.55
C LEU A 67 3.87 -16.12 -0.62
N TYR A 68 2.70 -16.10 0.02
CA TYR A 68 1.83 -14.93 0.02
C TYR A 68 2.45 -13.72 0.71
N LYS A 69 3.25 -13.91 1.78
CA LYS A 69 4.06 -12.84 2.37
C LYS A 69 5.03 -12.23 1.36
N THR A 70 5.71 -13.09 0.59
CA THR A 70 6.63 -12.64 -0.47
C THR A 70 5.88 -11.89 -1.56
N LEU A 71 4.71 -12.38 -2.00
CA LEU A 71 3.88 -11.72 -3.01
C LEU A 71 3.42 -10.34 -2.54
N VAL A 72 2.94 -10.23 -1.30
CA VAL A 72 2.52 -8.95 -0.70
C VAL A 72 3.68 -7.95 -0.66
N GLN A 73 4.87 -8.38 -0.24
CA GLN A 73 6.06 -7.52 -0.16
C GLN A 73 6.54 -7.07 -1.55
N THR A 74 6.64 -8.01 -2.48
CA THR A 74 7.13 -7.77 -3.84
C THR A 74 6.19 -6.82 -4.59
N ASP A 75 4.89 -7.02 -4.42
CA ASP A 75 3.86 -6.16 -4.96
C ASP A 75 3.90 -4.73 -4.36
N GLN A 76 4.18 -4.63 -3.06
CA GLN A 76 4.37 -3.34 -2.41
C GLN A 76 5.58 -2.58 -2.95
N LEU A 77 6.73 -3.23 -3.03
CA LEU A 77 7.96 -2.64 -3.57
C LEU A 77 7.74 -2.13 -4.99
N ARG A 78 7.03 -2.92 -5.80
CA ARG A 78 6.71 -2.53 -7.19
C ARG A 78 5.98 -1.20 -7.29
N ARG A 79 5.01 -0.97 -6.41
CA ARG A 79 4.26 0.30 -6.34
C ARG A 79 5.13 1.44 -5.83
N GLU A 80 5.95 1.19 -4.83
CA GLU A 80 6.83 2.22 -4.26
C GLU A 80 7.82 2.73 -5.28
N VAL A 81 8.38 1.83 -6.08
CA VAL A 81 9.31 2.16 -7.16
C VAL A 81 8.60 2.92 -8.28
N ALA A 82 7.44 2.44 -8.75
CA ALA A 82 6.65 3.14 -9.77
C ALA A 82 6.21 4.54 -9.30
N TYR A 83 5.74 4.66 -8.06
CA TYR A 83 5.36 5.93 -7.43
C TYR A 83 6.55 6.89 -7.39
N ALA A 84 7.70 6.44 -6.88
CA ALA A 84 8.87 7.29 -6.73
C ALA A 84 9.33 7.82 -8.10
N TRP A 85 9.40 6.92 -9.09
CA TRP A 85 9.76 7.29 -10.45
C TRP A 85 8.78 8.30 -11.06
N LEU A 86 7.47 8.08 -10.95
CA LEU A 86 6.45 9.04 -11.42
C LEU A 86 6.50 10.37 -10.67
N SER A 87 6.75 10.36 -9.36
CA SER A 87 6.81 11.59 -8.56
C SER A 87 7.94 12.52 -9.01
N GLU A 88 9.05 11.94 -9.48
CA GLU A 88 10.21 12.68 -9.96
C GLU A 88 10.08 13.10 -11.42
N HIS A 89 9.56 12.21 -12.28
CA HIS A 89 9.59 12.42 -13.74
C HIS A 89 8.26 12.94 -14.30
N HIS A 90 7.13 12.55 -13.72
CA HIS A 90 5.78 12.82 -14.22
C HIS A 90 4.77 13.09 -13.08
N PRO A 91 4.98 14.15 -12.27
CA PRO A 91 4.14 14.44 -11.11
C PRO A 91 2.68 14.74 -11.47
N SER A 92 2.41 15.22 -12.69
CA SER A 92 1.05 15.42 -13.19
C SER A 92 0.28 14.10 -13.29
N ASP A 93 0.92 13.07 -13.86
CA ASP A 93 0.29 11.77 -14.06
C ASP A 93 0.07 11.07 -12.73
N LEU A 94 1.05 11.20 -11.83
CA LEU A 94 0.88 10.68 -10.49
C LEU A 94 -0.34 11.29 -9.82
N LYS A 95 -0.56 12.60 -9.98
CA LYS A 95 -1.74 13.27 -9.40
C LYS A 95 -3.06 12.83 -10.06
N GLU A 96 -3.06 12.60 -11.36
CA GLU A 96 -4.25 12.21 -12.13
C GLU A 96 -4.64 10.74 -11.89
N HIS A 97 -3.65 9.85 -11.86
CA HIS A 97 -3.86 8.41 -11.93
C HIS A 97 -3.70 7.69 -10.59
N MET A 98 -3.02 8.31 -9.60
CA MET A 98 -2.89 7.68 -8.28
C MET A 98 -4.27 7.61 -7.62
N GLU A 99 -4.71 6.39 -7.31
CA GLU A 99 -5.90 6.17 -6.52
C GLU A 99 -5.77 6.93 -5.18
N GLN A 100 -6.81 7.69 -4.80
CA GLN A 100 -6.86 8.45 -3.55
C GLN A 100 -7.93 7.83 -2.66
N ILE A 101 -7.59 7.49 -1.43
CA ILE A 101 -8.56 6.98 -0.46
C ILE A 101 -8.72 7.99 0.67
N VAL A 102 -9.93 8.51 0.80
CA VAL A 102 -10.30 9.40 1.91
C VAL A 102 -10.27 8.59 3.21
N PRO A 103 -9.45 8.98 4.19
CA PRO A 103 -9.32 8.26 5.45
C PRO A 103 -10.63 8.18 6.23
N HIS A 104 -10.86 7.04 6.90
CA HIS A 104 -12.07 6.78 7.69
C HIS A 104 -13.40 6.89 6.92
N SER A 105 -13.34 7.04 5.59
CA SER A 105 -14.53 6.93 4.74
C SER A 105 -15.06 5.49 4.76
N PRO A 106 -16.34 5.27 4.41
CA PRO A 106 -16.86 3.92 4.23
C PRO A 106 -16.03 3.07 3.25
N HIS A 107 -15.47 3.71 2.22
CA HIS A 107 -14.59 3.04 1.25
C HIS A 107 -13.25 2.66 1.86
N TRP A 108 -12.64 3.52 2.68
CA TRP A 108 -11.42 3.17 3.43
C TRP A 108 -11.66 2.00 4.39
N TYR A 109 -12.75 2.04 5.15
CA TYR A 109 -13.09 0.95 6.07
C TYR A 109 -13.36 -0.36 5.34
N SER A 110 -14.03 -0.33 4.18
CA SER A 110 -14.29 -1.56 3.40
C SER A 110 -13.00 -2.21 2.87
N ILE A 111 -11.93 -1.42 2.70
CA ILE A 111 -10.60 -1.92 2.37
C ILE A 111 -9.92 -2.46 3.62
N VAL A 112 -9.81 -1.63 4.67
CA VAL A 112 -9.05 -1.97 5.88
C VAL A 112 -9.66 -3.16 6.63
N GLU A 113 -10.98 -3.31 6.69
CA GLU A 113 -11.60 -4.49 7.31
C GLU A 113 -11.20 -5.82 6.66
N ARG A 114 -10.82 -5.79 5.37
CA ARG A 114 -10.42 -6.97 4.62
C ARG A 114 -8.93 -7.29 4.75
N VAL A 115 -8.09 -6.28 5.02
CA VAL A 115 -6.63 -6.42 5.05
C VAL A 115 -6.00 -6.21 6.44
N GLU A 116 -6.73 -5.60 7.36
CA GLU A 116 -6.37 -5.39 8.76
C GLU A 116 -7.64 -5.13 9.60
N PRO A 117 -8.42 -6.18 9.94
CA PRO A 117 -9.67 -6.03 10.70
C PRO A 117 -9.47 -5.51 12.13
N THR A 118 -8.30 -5.74 12.73
CA THR A 118 -7.97 -5.23 14.08
C THR A 118 -7.78 -3.72 14.02
N LEU A 119 -7.04 -3.22 13.02
CA LEU A 119 -6.87 -1.78 12.77
C LEU A 119 -8.21 -1.12 12.47
N ALA A 120 -9.07 -1.72 11.65
CA ALA A 120 -10.41 -1.20 11.40
C ALA A 120 -11.19 -1.02 12.72
N THR A 121 -11.15 -2.04 13.58
CA THR A 121 -11.81 -2.02 14.89
C THR A 121 -11.27 -0.92 15.80
N LEU A 122 -9.94 -0.84 15.95
CA LEU A 122 -9.28 0.17 16.78
C LEU A 122 -9.54 1.59 16.24
N SER A 123 -9.50 1.76 14.92
CA SER A 123 -9.77 3.04 14.26
C SER A 123 -11.21 3.49 14.47
N ARG A 124 -12.20 2.59 14.39
CA ARG A 124 -13.61 2.91 14.68
C ARG A 124 -13.78 3.37 16.12
N TYR A 125 -13.11 2.70 17.07
CA TYR A 125 -13.14 3.09 18.48
C TYR A 125 -12.54 4.48 18.71
N ALA A 126 -11.35 4.74 18.16
CA ALA A 126 -10.66 6.03 18.30
C ALA A 126 -11.44 7.20 17.68
N VAL A 127 -11.89 7.06 16.43
CA VAL A 127 -12.67 8.10 15.73
C VAL A 127 -14.03 8.33 16.38
N GLY A 128 -14.67 7.25 16.85
CA GLY A 128 -15.96 7.33 17.55
C GLY A 128 -15.87 8.06 18.89
N ALA A 129 -14.75 7.93 19.61
CA ALA A 129 -14.51 8.61 20.89
C ALA A 129 -14.28 10.13 20.72
N GLU A 130 -13.76 10.59 19.58
CA GLU A 130 -13.45 12.00 19.33
C GLU A 130 -14.56 12.77 18.60
N GLY A 131 -15.55 12.07 18.02
CA GLY A 131 -16.71 12.69 17.35
C GLY A 131 -16.38 13.47 16.08
N LYS A 132 -15.15 13.34 15.54
CA LYS A 132 -14.67 14.04 14.34
C LYS A 132 -13.97 13.04 13.41
N THR A 133 -14.37 13.00 12.13
CA THR A 133 -13.81 12.12 11.10
C THR A 133 -12.41 12.52 10.63
N HIS A 134 -11.98 13.75 10.96
CA HIS A 134 -10.71 14.36 10.53
C HIS A 134 -9.58 14.23 11.54
N VAL A 135 -9.60 13.19 12.39
CA VAL A 135 -8.53 12.93 13.35
C VAL A 135 -7.82 11.64 12.99
N CYS A 136 -6.49 11.65 13.02
CA CYS A 136 -5.71 10.45 12.77
C CYS A 136 -5.91 9.46 13.93
N SER A 137 -6.47 8.28 13.67
CA SER A 137 -6.66 7.22 14.68
C SER A 137 -5.36 6.65 15.26
N SER A 138 -4.20 7.06 14.73
CA SER A 138 -2.87 6.70 15.24
C SER A 138 -2.15 7.81 16.02
N CYS A 139 -2.28 9.09 15.64
CA CYS A 139 -1.53 10.18 16.29
C CYS A 139 -2.37 11.36 16.82
N GLY A 140 -3.66 11.45 16.52
CA GLY A 140 -4.51 12.55 16.98
C GLY A 140 -4.38 13.87 16.20
N ASP A 141 -3.56 13.91 15.13
CA ASP A 141 -3.31 15.15 14.36
C ASP A 141 -4.53 15.66 13.58
N GLN A 142 -4.61 16.99 13.44
CA GLN A 142 -5.63 17.71 12.66
C GLN A 142 -4.98 18.76 11.73
N PRO A 143 -5.40 18.87 10.45
CA PRO A 143 -6.33 18.00 9.73
C PRO A 143 -5.66 16.73 9.20
N VAL A 144 -6.41 15.63 9.11
CA VAL A 144 -5.98 14.44 8.38
C VAL A 144 -5.84 14.76 6.90
N MET A 145 -4.62 14.65 6.37
CA MET A 145 -4.31 14.71 4.94
C MET A 145 -4.69 13.38 4.25
N ASP A 146 -4.86 13.40 2.93
CA ASP A 146 -5.09 12.18 2.13
C ASP A 146 -3.98 11.14 2.39
N TYR A 147 -4.36 9.89 2.66
CA TYR A 147 -3.41 8.82 2.97
C TYR A 147 -3.08 7.98 1.76
N ARG A 148 -1.79 7.61 1.65
CA ARG A 148 -1.33 6.48 0.84
C ARG A 148 -1.35 5.21 1.69
N LEU A 149 -2.00 4.13 1.23
CA LEU A 149 -1.80 2.82 1.87
C LEU A 149 -0.45 2.25 1.44
N VAL A 150 0.50 2.23 2.37
CA VAL A 150 1.80 1.59 2.19
C VAL A 150 1.85 0.34 3.04
N ASN A 151 2.16 -0.81 2.47
CA ASN A 151 2.24 -2.06 3.20
C ASN A 151 3.54 -2.13 4.04
N ARG A 152 3.39 -2.29 5.36
CA ARG A 152 4.39 -2.10 6.43
C ARG A 152 5.43 -3.24 6.54
N ALA A 153 6.22 -3.47 5.49
CA ALA A 153 7.28 -4.50 5.48
C ALA A 153 8.54 -4.16 6.31
N GLU A 154 8.53 -3.11 7.13
CA GLU A 154 9.51 -2.93 8.22
C GLU A 154 8.88 -2.88 9.62
N THR A 155 7.57 -3.12 9.77
CA THR A 155 6.91 -3.39 11.08
C THR A 155 5.56 -4.12 10.91
N MET A 156 5.50 -5.30 10.30
CA MET A 156 4.26 -6.10 10.06
C MET A 156 3.35 -5.64 8.89
N PRO A 157 3.03 -6.53 7.93
CA PRO A 157 2.28 -6.24 6.71
C PRO A 157 0.78 -6.02 6.98
N GLY A 158 0.22 -4.93 6.46
CA GLY A 158 -1.23 -4.64 6.46
C GLY A 158 -1.64 -3.21 6.83
N VAL A 159 -0.74 -2.41 7.40
CA VAL A 159 -1.06 -1.06 7.89
C VAL A 159 -0.48 0.01 6.95
N PRO A 160 -1.25 1.04 6.52
CA PRO A 160 -0.72 2.21 5.81
C PRO A 160 0.46 2.83 6.54
N SER A 161 1.67 2.75 5.98
CA SER A 161 2.78 3.59 6.44
C SER A 161 2.59 5.02 5.94
N LEU A 162 2.50 5.96 6.88
CA LEU A 162 2.38 7.39 6.68
C LEU A 162 3.66 7.94 6.03
N ARG A 163 3.58 8.48 4.81
CA ARG A 163 4.47 9.57 4.39
C ARG A 163 3.64 10.84 4.28
N PRO A 164 3.97 11.94 4.98
CA PRO A 164 3.44 13.24 4.63
C PRO A 164 3.86 13.53 3.19
N ALA A 165 2.92 13.91 2.33
CA ALA A 165 3.26 14.60 1.10
C ALA A 165 3.87 15.96 1.49
N SER A 166 5.18 16.01 1.73
CA SER A 166 5.91 17.26 1.89
C SER A 166 6.02 17.94 0.52
N LEU A 167 4.96 18.64 0.12
CA LEU A 167 5.05 19.73 -0.83
C LEU A 167 4.94 21.04 -0.06
N ARG A 168 6.09 21.65 0.24
CA ARG A 168 6.30 23.10 0.23
C ARG A 168 7.78 23.40 0.44
N GLY A 169 8.44 23.73 -0.67
CA GLY A 169 9.50 24.72 -0.63
C GLY A 169 8.91 26.03 -0.15
N LEU A 170 9.51 26.57 0.91
CA LEU A 170 9.50 27.98 1.27
C LEU A 170 10.92 28.29 1.72
N HIS A 171 11.74 28.75 0.77
CA HIS A 171 12.72 29.83 0.92
C HIS A 171 13.04 30.37 -0.47
#